data_AF-A0AA39U7V9-F1
#
_entry.id   AF-A0AA39U7V9-F1
#
_cell.length_a   1.000
_cell.length_b   1.000
_cell.length_c   1.000
_cell.angle_alpha   90.00
_cell.angle_beta   90.00
_cell.angle_gamma   90.00
#
_symmetry.space_group_name_H-M   'P 1'
#
loop_
_entity.id
_entity.type
_entity.pdbx_description
1 polymer ?
#
loop_
_entity_poly.entity_id
_entity_poly.type
_entity_poly.pdbx_seq_one_letter_code
_entity_poly.pdbx_strand_id
1 'polypeptide(L)'
;MCHHKRVVFACGHYKWLEASMKCNIEQDFDRGKTLQGCSVMWSHGRFTLRVNVDCTKCHKKAALLNSKLATVKERINNLKE
;
A
#
# COMPACT_ATOMS: atom_id res chain seq x y z
N MET A 1 -3.42 22.07 1.72
CA MET A 1 -2.80 20.73 1.91
C MET A 1 -2.85 19.99 0.59
N CYS A 2 -1.90 19.08 0.30
CA CYS A 2 -1.96 18.28 -0.93
C CYS A 2 -3.08 17.24 -0.82
N HIS A 3 -3.93 17.17 -1.83
CA HIS A 3 -4.91 16.10 -1.97
C HIS A 3 -4.34 15.01 -2.89
N HIS A 4 -4.28 13.81 -2.38
CA HIS A 4 -3.79 12.63 -3.07
C HIS A 4 -4.94 11.66 -3.32
N LYS A 5 -4.84 10.94 -4.45
CA LYS A 5 -5.64 9.74 -4.66
C LYS A 5 -5.10 8.64 -3.75
N ARG A 6 -5.99 7.84 -3.16
CA ARG A 6 -5.63 6.73 -2.28
C ARG A 6 -6.33 5.45 -2.74
N VAL A 7 -5.59 4.37 -2.89
CA VAL A 7 -6.17 3.03 -3.10
C VAL A 7 -6.17 2.29 -1.77
N VAL A 8 -7.31 1.69 -1.42
CA VAL A 8 -7.49 0.81 -0.26
C VAL A 8 -7.78 -0.59 -0.77
N PHE A 9 -6.94 -1.53 -0.37
CA PHE A 9 -7.03 -2.95 -0.73
C PHE A 9 -8.00 -3.69 0.19
N ALA A 10 -8.45 -4.88 -0.24
CA ALA A 10 -9.36 -5.72 0.54
C ALA A 10 -8.76 -6.09 1.92
N CYS A 11 -7.46 -6.42 1.97
CA CYS A 11 -6.68 -6.59 3.19
C CYS A 11 -6.55 -5.35 4.13
N GLY A 12 -7.20 -4.22 3.83
CA GLY A 12 -7.18 -3.01 4.66
C GLY A 12 -5.95 -2.12 4.51
N HIS A 13 -4.91 -2.58 3.81
CA HIS A 13 -3.76 -1.74 3.47
C HIS A 13 -4.14 -0.65 2.46
N TYR A 14 -3.36 0.41 2.41
CA TYR A 14 -3.53 1.48 1.44
C TYR A 14 -2.23 1.84 0.73
N LYS A 15 -2.37 2.46 -0.44
CA LYS A 15 -1.28 3.05 -1.21
C LYS A 15 -1.69 4.45 -1.67
N TRP A 16 -0.82 5.41 -1.43
CA TRP A 16 -0.95 6.76 -1.98
C TRP A 16 -0.57 6.74 -3.47
N LEU A 17 -1.38 7.40 -4.27
CA LEU A 17 -1.14 7.67 -5.68
C LEU A 17 -0.75 9.13 -5.84
N GLU A 18 -0.67 9.57 -7.10
CA GLU A 18 -0.45 10.96 -7.49
C GLU A 18 -1.36 11.95 -6.74
N ALA A 19 -0.83 13.15 -6.55
CA ALA A 19 -1.61 14.26 -6.03
C ALA A 19 -2.67 14.66 -7.08
N SER A 20 -3.95 14.61 -6.70
CA SER A 20 -5.02 15.20 -7.50
C SER A 20 -5.02 16.72 -7.40
N MET A 21 -4.50 17.28 -6.30
CA MET A 21 -4.34 18.71 -6.10
C MET A 21 -3.10 19.00 -5.26
N LYS A 22 -2.15 19.74 -5.83
CA LYS A 22 -0.93 20.17 -5.14
C LYS A 22 -1.18 21.46 -4.38
N CYS A 23 -0.70 21.55 -3.13
CA CYS A 23 -0.74 22.79 -2.37
C CYS A 23 0.35 23.77 -2.84
N ASN A 24 0.29 25.02 -2.40
CA ASN A 24 1.26 26.04 -2.80
C ASN A 24 2.72 25.65 -2.47
N ILE A 25 2.96 25.00 -1.33
CA ILE A 25 4.29 24.52 -0.93
C ILE A 25 4.84 23.51 -1.95
N GLU A 26 4.01 22.57 -2.39
CA GLU A 26 4.38 21.58 -3.40
C GLU A 26 4.59 22.24 -4.78
N GLN A 27 3.74 23.20 -5.14
CA GLN A 27 3.89 23.95 -6.39
C GLN A 27 5.15 24.82 -6.41
N ASP A 28 5.51 25.42 -5.28
CA ASP A 28 6.72 26.23 -5.17
C ASP A 28 7.98 25.34 -5.17
N PHE A 29 7.91 24.13 -4.60
CA PHE A 29 8.95 23.12 -4.74
C PHE A 29 9.13 22.68 -6.20
N ASP A 30 8.03 22.34 -6.90
CA ASP A 30 8.07 21.99 -8.33
C ASP A 30 8.67 23.12 -9.20
N ARG A 31 8.47 24.37 -8.79
CA ARG A 31 9.01 25.57 -9.44
C ARG A 31 10.44 25.91 -9.00
N GLY A 32 11.06 25.11 -8.12
CA GLY A 32 12.41 25.33 -7.62
C GLY A 32 12.56 26.50 -6.64
N LYS A 33 11.45 27.02 -6.10
CA LYS A 33 11.45 28.14 -5.14
C LYS A 33 11.71 27.70 -3.70
N THR A 34 11.47 26.43 -3.40
CA THR A 34 11.77 25.83 -2.09
C THR A 34 12.62 24.57 -2.26
N LEU A 35 13.38 24.21 -1.22
CA LEU A 35 14.22 23.00 -1.22
C LEU A 35 13.45 21.73 -0.84
N GLN A 36 12.25 21.86 -0.28
CA GLN A 36 11.44 20.75 0.19
C GLN A 36 9.97 20.91 -0.21
N GLY A 37 9.40 19.81 -0.69
CA GLY A 37 7.97 19.68 -0.98
C GLY A 37 7.14 19.41 0.28
N CYS A 38 5.83 19.31 0.09
CA CYS A 38 4.87 19.01 1.14
C CYS A 38 4.93 17.52 1.52
N SER A 39 5.27 17.21 2.77
CA SER A 39 5.30 15.84 3.31
C SER A 39 3.92 15.31 3.72
N VAL A 40 2.90 16.17 3.75
CA VAL A 40 1.59 15.84 4.29
C VAL A 40 0.65 15.39 3.17
N MET A 41 0.26 14.13 3.20
CA MET A 41 -0.66 13.53 2.22
C MET A 41 -2.07 13.43 2.81
N TRP A 42 -3.03 14.16 2.24
CA TRP A 42 -4.46 14.04 2.57
C TRP A 42 -5.23 13.36 1.45
N SER A 43 -6.17 12.48 1.77
CA SER A 43 -7.16 11.98 0.80
C SER A 43 -8.53 12.53 1.16
N HIS A 44 -9.19 13.17 0.20
CA HIS A 44 -10.64 13.31 0.30
C HIS A 44 -11.30 11.94 0.05
N GLY A 45 -12.47 11.67 0.64
CA GLY A 45 -13.20 10.41 0.46
C GLY A 45 -13.49 10.10 -1.03
N ARG A 46 -13.79 11.15 -1.82
CA ARG A 46 -14.01 11.08 -3.27
C ARG A 46 -12.81 10.54 -4.06
N PHE A 47 -11.59 10.74 -3.56
CA PHE A 47 -10.35 10.27 -4.21
C PHE A 47 -9.85 8.96 -3.60
N THR A 48 -10.67 8.29 -2.77
CA THR A 48 -10.38 6.96 -2.26
C THR A 48 -11.01 5.90 -3.16
N LEU A 49 -10.18 5.10 -3.81
CA LEU A 49 -10.59 3.91 -4.56
C LEU A 49 -10.47 2.69 -3.66
N ARG A 50 -11.54 1.91 -3.54
CA ARG A 50 -11.51 0.62 -2.87
C ARG A 50 -11.45 -0.48 -3.92
N VAL A 51 -10.48 -1.36 -3.81
CA VAL A 51 -10.31 -2.49 -4.73
C VAL A 51 -10.48 -3.80 -3.98
N ASN A 52 -11.22 -4.73 -4.58
CA ASN A 52 -11.46 -6.05 -4.00
C ASN A 52 -10.32 -7.03 -4.32
N VAL A 53 -9.09 -6.58 -4.10
CA VAL A 53 -7.88 -7.40 -4.23
C VAL A 53 -6.96 -7.08 -3.06
N ASP A 54 -6.22 -8.10 -2.62
CA ASP A 54 -5.20 -7.92 -1.60
C ASP A 54 -3.96 -7.21 -2.14
N CYS A 55 -3.23 -6.54 -1.25
CA CYS A 55 -1.99 -5.92 -1.64
C CYS A 55 -0.92 -6.99 -1.92
N THR A 56 0.05 -6.67 -2.77
CA THR A 56 1.14 -7.59 -3.15
C THR A 56 1.94 -8.09 -1.95
N LYS A 57 2.07 -7.27 -0.89
CA LYS A 57 2.73 -7.68 0.36
C LYS A 57 1.95 -8.78 1.08
N CYS A 58 0.63 -8.64 1.19
CA CYS A 58 -0.24 -9.66 1.77
C CYS A 58 -0.22 -10.94 0.95
N HIS A 59 -0.30 -10.83 -0.37
CA HIS A 59 -0.24 -11.99 -1.26
C HIS A 59 1.09 -12.76 -1.10
N LYS A 60 2.22 -12.05 -1.07
CA LYS A 60 3.54 -12.67 -0.82
C LYS A 60 3.63 -13.35 0.55
N LYS A 61 3.08 -12.71 1.59
CA LYS A 61 3.06 -13.28 2.94
C LYS A 61 2.19 -14.54 3.01
N ALA A 62 1.04 -14.55 2.37
CA ALA A 62 0.16 -15.71 2.28
C ALA A 62 0.83 -16.88 1.52
N ALA A 63 1.47 -16.59 0.38
CA ALA A 63 2.22 -17.59 -0.36
C ALA A 63 3.33 -18.23 0.48
N LEU A 64 4.13 -17.41 1.19
CA LEU A 64 5.17 -17.90 2.08
C LEU A 64 4.61 -18.76 3.23
N LEU A 65 3.49 -18.33 3.82
CA LEU A 65 2.84 -19.06 4.90
C LEU A 65 2.36 -20.44 4.41
N ASN A 66 1.74 -20.49 3.23
CA ASN A 66 1.26 -21.74 2.64
C ASN A 66 2.40 -22.71 2.33
N SER A 67 3.53 -22.21 1.81
CA SER A 67 4.73 -23.03 1.61
C SER A 67 5.25 -23.61 2.93
N LYS A 68 5.33 -22.80 3.99
CA LYS A 68 5.75 -23.27 5.32
C LYS A 68 4.78 -24.30 5.90
N LEU A 69 3.47 -24.09 5.75
CA LEU A 69 2.45 -25.04 6.20
C LEU A 69 2.56 -26.37 5.46
N ALA A 70 2.85 -26.35 4.15
CA ALA A 70 3.08 -27.57 3.38
C ALA A 70 4.28 -28.36 3.93
N THR A 71 5.41 -27.69 4.17
CA THR A 71 6.60 -28.32 4.77
C THR A 71 6.33 -28.90 6.16
N VAL A 72 5.55 -28.19 7.00
CA VAL A 72 5.20 -28.69 8.34
C VAL A 72 4.30 -29.93 8.24
N LYS A 73 3.30 -29.93 7.34
CA LYS A 73 2.43 -31.10 7.14
C LYS A 73 3.21 -32.32 6.66
N GLU A 74 4.14 -32.12 5.74
CA GLU A 74 5.02 -33.19 5.23
C GLU A 74 5.86 -33.79 6.38
N ARG A 75 6.48 -32.94 7.21
CA ARG A 75 7.25 -33.41 8.38
C ARG A 75 6.38 -34.16 9.38
N ILE A 76 5.14 -33.73 9.63
CA ILE A 76 4.20 -34.43 10.52
C ILE A 76 3.85 -35.81 9.96
N ASN A 77 3.64 -35.94 8.65
CA ASN A 77 3.37 -37.23 8.03
C ASN A 77 4.57 -38.18 8.14
N ASN A 78 5.79 -37.68 7.88
CA ASN A 78 7.02 -38.48 8.02
C ASN A 78 7.32 -38.93 9.46
N LEU A 79 6.72 -38.30 10.47
CA LEU A 79 6.85 -38.70 11.88
C LEU A 79 5.77 -39.71 12.33
N LYS A 80 4.74 -39.93 11.49
CA LYS A 80 3.65 -40.88 11.76
C LYS A 80 3.87 -42.25 11.12
N GLU A 81 4.80 -42.35 10.17
CA GLU A 81 5.37 -43.61 9.66
C GLU A 81 6.54 -44.06 10.55
#